data_AF-A0A2J8G4D0-F1
#
_entry.id   AF-A0A2J8G4D0-F1
#
_cell.length_a   1.000
_cell.length_b   1.000
_cell.length_c   1.000
_cell.angle_alpha   90.00
_cell.angle_beta   90.00
_cell.angle_gamma   90.00
#
_symmetry.space_group_name_H-M   'P 1'
#
loop_
_entity.id
_entity.type
_entity.pdbx_description
1 polymer ?
#
loop_
_entity_poly.entity_id
_entity_poly.type
_entity_poly.pdbx_seq_one_letter_code
_entity_poly.pdbx_strand_id
1 'polypeptide(L)'
;MSLTTPTPRQFLATAPAGTRVVVRYRIDGGFTDALGDLLECGESECTVRTRKSDVGISLDSVVAAKQVPPAPPRRGSRLTPPAAD
;
A
#
# COMPACT_ATOMS: atom_id res chain seq x y z
N MET A 1 16.01 11.28 21.94
CA MET A 1 15.00 10.20 22.04
C MET A 1 14.98 9.45 20.73
N SER A 2 15.44 8.19 20.70
CA SER A 2 15.44 7.40 19.46
C SER A 2 14.05 6.78 19.29
N LEU A 3 13.33 7.14 18.22
CA LEU A 3 12.05 6.50 17.90
C LEU A 3 12.36 5.12 17.33
N THR A 4 12.08 4.07 18.08
CA THR A 4 12.15 2.70 17.56
C THR A 4 11.20 2.60 16.37
N THR A 5 11.73 2.33 15.19
CA THR A 5 10.90 2.11 13.99
C THR A 5 10.20 0.77 14.14
N PRO A 6 8.86 0.70 14.06
CA PRO A 6 8.16 -0.56 14.17
C PRO A 6 8.56 -1.50 13.02
N THR A 7 8.61 -2.80 13.30
CA THR A 7 8.75 -3.79 12.24
C THR A 7 7.54 -3.74 11.28
N PRO A 8 7.68 -4.19 10.02
CA PRO A 8 6.56 -4.21 9.08
C PRO A 8 5.31 -4.93 9.63
N ARG A 9 5.53 -6.06 10.31
CA ARG A 9 4.48 -6.86 10.95
C ARG A 9 3.76 -6.09 12.06
N GLN A 10 4.51 -5.45 12.95
CA GLN A 10 3.93 -4.64 14.03
C GLN A 10 3.14 -3.45 13.49
N PHE A 11 3.65 -2.79 12.45
CA PHE A 11 2.92 -1.71 11.79
C PHE A 11 1.58 -2.22 11.23
N LEU A 12 1.58 -3.33 10.49
CA LEU A 12 0.36 -3.89 9.90
C LEU A 12 -0.66 -4.34 10.95
N ALA A 13 -0.21 -4.97 12.03
CA ALA A 13 -1.08 -5.45 13.10
C ALA A 13 -1.75 -4.31 13.91
N THR A 14 -1.17 -3.11 13.88
CA THR A 14 -1.66 -1.95 14.64
C THR A 14 -2.33 -0.88 13.77
N ALA A 15 -2.14 -0.93 12.45
CA ALA A 15 -2.78 -0.03 11.52
C ALA A 15 -4.29 -0.29 11.47
N PRO A 16 -5.14 0.75 11.59
CA PRO A 16 -6.58 0.59 11.45
C PRO A 16 -6.98 0.08 10.06
N ALA A 17 -8.06 -0.69 9.99
CA ALA A 17 -8.71 -1.01 8.71
C ALA A 17 -9.10 0.28 7.96
N GLY A 18 -8.95 0.28 6.64
CA GLY A 18 -9.09 1.44 5.78
C GLY A 18 -7.83 2.31 5.67
N THR A 19 -6.75 2.01 6.41
CA THR A 19 -5.49 2.75 6.28
C THR A 19 -4.87 2.46 4.92
N ARG A 20 -4.54 3.52 4.18
CA ARG A 20 -3.81 3.38 2.92
C ARG A 20 -2.36 3.00 3.18
N VAL A 21 -1.96 1.82 2.72
CA VAL A 21 -0.64 1.24 2.95
C VAL A 21 0.02 0.80 1.66
N VAL A 22 1.35 0.74 1.68
CA VAL A 22 2.13 -0.07 0.74
C VAL A 22 2.77 -1.22 1.50
N VAL A 23 2.60 -2.44 0.99
CA VAL A 23 3.19 -3.66 1.53
C VAL A 23 4.07 -4.28 0.46
N ARG A 24 5.37 -4.31 0.72
CA ARG A 24 6.34 -5.04 -0.10
C ARG A 24 6.50 -6.45 0.43
N TYR A 25 6.35 -7.43 -0.45
CA TYR A 25 6.48 -8.83 -0.09
C TYR A 25 7.25 -9.62 -1.14
N ARG A 26 7.79 -10.76 -0.71
CA ARG A 26 8.54 -11.71 -1.56
C ARG A 26 7.57 -12.48 -2.46
N ILE A 27 8.03 -12.71 -3.69
CA ILE A 27 7.42 -13.62 -4.66
C ILE A 27 8.53 -14.47 -5.28
N ASP A 28 8.16 -15.49 -6.05
CA ASP A 28 9.14 -16.29 -6.78
C ASP A 28 9.95 -15.40 -7.72
N GLY A 29 11.27 -15.40 -7.51
CA GLY A 29 12.21 -14.62 -8.32
C GLY A 29 12.29 -13.13 -7.99
N GLY A 30 11.65 -12.63 -6.91
CA GLY A 30 11.83 -11.22 -6.53
C GLY A 30 10.89 -10.67 -5.45
N PHE A 31 10.51 -9.41 -5.64
CA PHE A 31 9.64 -8.67 -4.73
C PHE A 31 8.56 -7.93 -5.52
N THR A 32 7.40 -7.79 -4.93
CA THR A 32 6.32 -6.97 -5.46
C THR A 32 5.65 -6.14 -4.36
N ASP A 33 4.88 -5.14 -4.77
CA ASP A 33 4.24 -4.18 -3.88
C ASP A 33 2.71 -4.26 -4.03
N ALA A 34 1.99 -4.41 -2.93
CA ALA A 34 0.55 -4.16 -2.85
C ALA A 34 0.32 -2.76 -2.27
N LEU A 35 -0.29 -1.88 -3.06
CA LEU A 35 -0.68 -0.53 -2.64
C LEU A 35 -2.20 -0.41 -2.65
N GLY A 36 -2.77 -0.10 -1.49
CA GLY A 36 -4.21 -0.07 -1.31
C GLY A 36 -4.61 0.20 0.13
N ASP A 37 -5.86 -0.10 0.45
CA ASP A 37 -6.40 0.07 1.79
C ASP A 37 -6.29 -1.26 2.55
N LEU A 38 -5.74 -1.22 3.76
CA LEU A 38 -5.66 -2.40 4.63
C LEU A 38 -7.08 -2.79 5.05
N LEU A 39 -7.53 -3.99 4.71
CA LEU A 39 -8.85 -4.48 5.14
C LEU A 39 -8.76 -5.14 6.51
N GLU A 40 -7.76 -5.99 6.70
CA GLU A 40 -7.53 -6.76 7.91
C GLU A 40 -6.06 -7.18 8.01
N CYS A 41 -5.60 -7.41 9.23
CA CYS A 41 -4.33 -8.06 9.53
C CYS A 41 -4.58 -9.10 10.62
N GLY A 42 -4.46 -10.38 10.27
CA GLY A 42 -4.55 -11.51 11.19
C GLY A 42 -3.19 -11.92 11.73
N GLU A 43 -3.11 -13.15 12.24
CA GLU A 43 -1.87 -13.69 12.83
C GLU A 43 -0.79 -14.02 11.78
N SER A 44 -1.20 -14.50 10.60
CA SER A 44 -0.30 -15.02 9.57
C SER A 44 -0.38 -14.27 8.24
N GLU A 45 -1.43 -13.51 8.00
CA GLU A 45 -1.72 -12.84 6.73
C GLU A 45 -2.38 -11.47 6.95
N CYS A 46 -2.13 -10.54 6.03
CA CYS A 46 -2.90 -9.31 5.91
C CYS A 46 -3.54 -9.21 4.51
N THR A 47 -4.71 -8.58 4.45
CA THR A 47 -5.44 -8.37 3.19
C THR A 47 -5.43 -6.89 2.83
N VAL A 48 -4.96 -6.56 1.62
CA VAL A 48 -4.93 -5.19 1.10
C VAL A 48 -5.87 -5.08 -0.11
N ARG A 49 -6.86 -4.20 -0.03
CA ARG A 49 -7.73 -3.83 -1.16
C ARG A 49 -6.98 -2.91 -2.10
N THR A 50 -6.46 -3.46 -3.18
CA THR A 50 -5.80 -2.69 -4.24
C THR A 50 -6.84 -2.12 -5.22
N ARG A 51 -6.39 -1.34 -6.20
CA ARG A 51 -7.28 -0.84 -7.26
C ARG A 51 -7.87 -1.93 -8.16
N LYS A 52 -7.25 -3.12 -8.23
CA LYS A 52 -7.64 -4.18 -9.15
C LYS A 52 -8.37 -5.32 -8.45
N SER A 53 -7.89 -5.69 -7.26
CA SER A 53 -8.42 -6.80 -6.47
C SER A 53 -7.97 -6.68 -5.01
N ASP A 54 -8.56 -7.49 -4.16
CA ASP A 54 -8.03 -7.75 -2.83
C ASP A 54 -6.82 -8.70 -2.95
N VAL A 55 -5.76 -8.43 -2.20
CA VAL A 55 -4.52 -9.21 -2.20
C VAL A 55 -4.25 -9.67 -0.77
N GLY A 56 -4.31 -10.98 -0.57
CA GLY A 56 -3.81 -11.64 0.65
C GLY A 56 -2.29 -11.79 0.60
N ILE A 57 -1.62 -11.42 1.69
CA ILE A 57 -0.15 -11.42 1.79
C ILE A 57 0.26 -12.11 3.08
N SER A 58 0.96 -13.24 2.97
CA SER A 58 1.58 -13.89 4.12
C SER A 58 2.56 -12.94 4.80
N LEU A 59 2.40 -12.76 6.11
CA LEU A 59 3.23 -11.88 6.92
C LEU A 59 4.71 -12.33 6.94
N ASP A 60 5.03 -13.60 6.67
CA ASP A 60 6.42 -14.09 6.59
C ASP A 60 7.12 -13.61 5.32
N SER A 61 6.34 -13.33 4.27
CA SER A 61 6.86 -12.82 3.00
C SER A 61 7.10 -11.31 3.02
N VAL A 62 6.48 -10.58 3.96
CA VAL A 62 6.56 -9.11 4.06
C VAL A 62 7.97 -8.67 4.44
N VAL A 63 8.52 -7.74 3.66
CA VAL A 63 9.83 -7.14 3.92
C VAL A 63 9.77 -5.66 4.27
N ALA A 64 8.73 -4.96 3.84
CA ALA A 64 8.51 -3.57 4.22
C ALA A 64 7.02 -3.24 4.20
N ALA A 65 6.57 -2.42 5.14
CA ALA A 65 5.23 -1.88 5.15
C ALA A 65 5.27 -0.46 5.71
N LYS A 66 4.47 0.44 5.14
CA LYS A 66 4.26 1.79 5.70
C LYS A 66 2.92 2.35 5.28
N GLN A 67 2.44 3.31 6.06
CA GLN A 67 1.32 4.15 5.66
C GLN A 67 1.75 5.04 4.48
N VAL A 68 0.85 5.19 3.52
CA VAL A 68 1.01 6.07 2.37
C VAL A 68 0.00 7.20 2.49
N PRO A 69 0.39 8.46 2.22
CA PRO A 69 -0.56 9.56 2.16
C PRO A 69 -1.71 9.30 1.18
N PRO A 70 -2.87 9.96 1.36
CA PRO A 70 -3.94 9.91 0.37
C PRO A 70 -3.43 10.22 -1.04
N ALA A 71 -4.04 9.61 -2.06
CA ALA A 71 -3.63 9.85 -3.44
C ALA A 71 -3.77 11.35 -3.78
N PRO A 72 -2.77 11.98 -4.42
CA PRO A 72 -2.87 13.36 -4.85
C PRO A 72 -4.11 13.59 -5.74
N PRO A 73 -4.70 14.79 -5.72
CA PRO A 73 -5.76 15.16 -6.65
C PRO A 73 -5.32 14.89 -8.10
N ARG A 74 -6.23 14.36 -8.92
CA ARG A 74 -5.93 14.12 -10.34
C ARG A 74 -5.67 15.45 -11.04
N ARG A 75 -4.54 15.57 -11.73
CA ARG A 75 -4.26 16.72 -12.59
C ARG A 75 -5.28 16.74 -13.74
N GLY A 76 -5.93 17.88 -13.95
CA GLY A 76 -6.86 18.06 -15.07
C GLY A 76 -6.20 17.80 -16.43
N SER A 77 -6.99 17.35 -17.41
CA SER A 77 -6.54 17.21 -18.79
C SER A 77 -6.06 18.57 -19.32
N ARG A 78 -4.93 18.59 -20.01
CA ARG A 78 -4.48 19.79 -20.71
C ARG A 78 -5.51 20.09 -21.81
N LEU A 79 -6.24 21.20 -21.68
CA LEU A 79 -7.06 21.70 -22.79
C LEU A 79 -6.10 22.09 -23.91
N THR A 80 -6.19 21.40 -25.05
CA THR A 80 -5.53 21.83 -26.29
C THR A 80 -6.22 23.12 -26.73
N PRO A 81 -5.50 24.25 -26.91
CA PRO A 81 -6.09 25.45 -27.48
C PRO A 81 -6.63 25.13 -28.88
N PRO A 82 -7.81 25.65 -29.28
CA PRO A 82 -8.29 25.51 -30.65
C PRO A 82 -7.24 26.11 -31.60
N ALA A 83 -7.01 25.44 -32.73
CA ALA A 83 -6.10 25.93 -33.77
C ALA A 83 -6.58 27.32 -34.23
N ALA A 84 -5.67 28.29 -34.21
CA ALA A 84 -5.92 29.58 -34.85
C ALA A 84 -5.92 29.36 -36.37
N ASP A 85 -6.99 29.82 -37.01
CA ASP A 85 -7.14 29.95 -38.47
C ASP A 85 -6.36 31.17 -38.96
#